data_AF-A0A5D4SQF8-F1
#
_entry.id   AF-A0A5D4SQF8-F1
#
_cell.length_a   1.000
_cell.length_b   1.000
_cell.length_c   1.000
_cell.angle_alpha   90.00
_cell.angle_beta   90.00
_cell.angle_gamma   90.00
#
_symmetry.space_group_name_H-M   'P 1'
#
loop_
_entity.id
_entity.type
_entity.pdbx_description
1 polymer ?
#
loop_
_entity_poly.entity_id
_entity_poly.type
_entity_poly.pdbx_seq_one_letter_code
_entity_poly.pdbx_strand_id
1 'polypeptide(L)'
;MASNGSLTTVRTLKKGEEYRVYSYKSNHGGLYGVGGGSFVQKNTKVKYETPSKAKLALLKAQSVPREYTAALKTAELYSDMMHMSKAGIYDQLVSEYGENFPTAAAQYAINNLKVDWKQNALKSAQSYAELMNMSDAEIYDQLTSEYGEKFTEAEAQYAIDHL
;
A
#
# COMPACT_ATOMS: atom_id res chain seq x y z
N MET A 1 -33.48 10.80 21.98
CA MET A 1 -34.10 9.47 21.81
C MET A 1 -34.56 9.02 23.18
N ALA A 2 -35.84 8.78 23.36
CA ALA A 2 -36.37 8.29 24.64
C ALA A 2 -35.93 6.83 24.87
N SER A 3 -36.03 6.35 26.10
CA SER A 3 -35.68 4.98 26.49
C SER A 3 -36.46 3.90 25.71
N ASN A 4 -37.63 4.26 25.17
CA ASN A 4 -38.46 3.42 24.29
C ASN A 4 -38.04 3.44 22.81
N GLY A 5 -36.94 4.11 22.46
CA GLY A 5 -36.44 4.22 21.10
C GLY A 5 -37.14 5.27 20.22
N SER A 6 -38.11 6.00 20.75
CA SER A 6 -38.79 7.07 20.01
C SER A 6 -37.89 8.29 19.80
N LEU A 7 -38.04 8.92 18.63
CA LEU A 7 -37.34 10.14 18.25
C LEU A 7 -38.23 11.35 18.50
N THR A 8 -37.71 12.32 19.25
CA THR A 8 -38.34 13.62 19.45
C THR A 8 -37.49 14.69 18.76
N THR A 9 -38.14 15.59 18.03
CA THR A 9 -37.45 16.71 17.38
C THR A 9 -37.04 17.72 18.44
N VAL A 10 -35.74 17.84 18.68
CA VAL A 10 -35.16 18.78 19.67
C VAL A 10 -34.94 20.17 19.07
N ARG A 11 -34.61 20.26 17.78
CA ARG A 11 -34.44 21.50 17.02
C ARG A 11 -34.44 21.26 15.52
N THR A 12 -34.75 22.31 14.76
CA THR A 12 -34.53 22.36 13.31
C THR A 12 -33.13 22.88 13.02
N LEU A 13 -32.39 22.18 12.15
CA LEU A 13 -31.05 22.60 11.70
C LEU A 13 -31.16 23.67 10.62
N LYS A 14 -30.26 24.66 10.64
CA LYS A 14 -30.19 25.69 9.59
C LYS A 14 -29.20 25.25 8.51
N LYS A 15 -29.46 25.68 7.26
CA LYS A 15 -28.53 25.43 6.14
C LYS A 15 -27.17 26.06 6.47
N GLY A 16 -26.10 25.27 6.30
CA GLY A 16 -24.73 25.70 6.57
C GLY A 16 -24.23 25.44 8.00
N GLU A 17 -25.06 24.91 8.90
CA GLU A 17 -24.56 24.46 10.21
C GLU A 17 -23.76 23.15 10.06
N GLU A 18 -22.61 23.11 10.74
CA GLU A 18 -21.72 21.95 10.78
C GLU A 18 -21.70 21.33 12.19
N TYR A 19 -21.70 20.01 12.24
CA TYR A 19 -21.70 19.25 13.49
C TYR A 19 -20.68 18.12 13.42
N ARG A 20 -19.95 17.91 14.52
CA ARG A 20 -19.12 16.70 14.68
C ARG A 20 -20.02 15.50 14.89
N VAL A 21 -19.75 14.43 14.16
CA VAL A 21 -20.42 13.14 14.33
C VAL A 21 -19.57 12.26 15.26
N TYR A 22 -20.18 11.78 16.33
CA TYR A 22 -19.53 10.96 17.37
C TYR A 22 -19.93 9.49 17.32
N SER A 23 -21.09 9.17 16.76
CA SER A 23 -21.60 7.80 16.66
C SER A 23 -22.58 7.66 15.50
N TYR A 24 -22.82 6.42 15.05
CA TYR A 24 -23.81 6.09 14.04
C TYR A 24 -24.71 4.95 14.53
N LYS A 25 -26.02 5.05 14.29
CA LYS A 25 -26.99 3.97 14.51
C LYS A 25 -27.71 3.67 13.20
N SER A 26 -27.90 2.40 12.86
CA SER A 26 -28.56 1.97 11.62
C SER A 26 -30.09 2.08 11.65
N ASN A 27 -30.69 2.25 12.84
CA ASN A 27 -32.14 2.41 13.02
C ASN A 27 -32.68 3.62 12.24
N HIS A 28 -33.97 3.58 11.87
CA HIS A 28 -34.68 4.68 11.20
C HIS A 28 -34.00 5.19 9.91
N GLY A 29 -33.30 4.32 9.18
CA GLY A 29 -32.60 4.69 7.93
C GLY A 29 -31.24 5.36 8.15
N GLY A 30 -30.74 5.39 9.40
CA GLY A 30 -29.45 5.95 9.77
C GLY A 30 -29.56 7.21 10.63
N LEU A 31 -28.88 7.21 11.78
CA LEU A 31 -28.82 8.34 12.72
C LEU A 31 -27.36 8.69 13.03
N TYR A 32 -26.99 9.95 12.83
CA TYR A 32 -25.70 10.50 13.22
C TYR A 32 -25.79 11.13 14.61
N GLY A 33 -25.08 10.58 15.59
CA GLY A 33 -25.02 11.14 16.94
C GLY A 33 -24.11 12.37 16.99
N VAL A 34 -24.66 13.52 17.36
CA VAL A 34 -23.97 14.82 17.35
C VAL A 34 -23.59 15.32 18.75
N GLY A 35 -23.63 14.44 19.75
CA GLY A 35 -23.32 14.74 21.15
C GLY A 35 -24.56 15.01 22.00
N GLY A 36 -24.42 14.95 23.33
CA GLY A 36 -25.50 15.26 24.28
C GLY A 36 -26.78 14.42 24.10
N GLY A 37 -26.68 13.19 23.59
CA GLY A 37 -27.83 12.33 23.30
C GLY A 37 -28.67 12.76 22.08
N SER A 38 -28.22 13.75 21.32
CA SER A 38 -28.87 14.25 20.11
C SER A 38 -28.43 13.49 18.87
N PHE A 39 -29.37 13.31 17.94
CA PHE A 39 -29.15 12.59 16.69
C PHE A 39 -29.71 13.39 15.51
N VAL A 40 -29.01 13.35 14.39
CA VAL A 40 -29.46 13.86 13.10
C VAL A 40 -29.80 12.67 12.21
N GLN A 41 -31.03 12.63 11.71
CA GLN A 41 -31.45 11.56 10.81
C GLN A 41 -30.84 11.76 9.43
N LYS A 42 -30.32 10.66 8.86
CA LYS A 42 -29.78 10.64 7.51
C LYS A 42 -30.88 10.96 6.51
N ASN A 43 -30.62 11.94 5.65
CA ASN A 43 -31.47 12.31 4.52
C ASN A 43 -30.62 13.02 3.45
N THR A 44 -31.22 13.34 2.32
CA THR A 44 -30.54 14.01 1.19
C THR A 44 -30.17 15.48 1.46
N LYS A 45 -30.70 16.09 2.52
CA LYS A 45 -30.41 17.48 2.92
C LYS A 45 -29.18 17.59 3.82
N VAL A 46 -28.71 16.48 4.39
CA VAL A 46 -27.54 16.41 5.26
C VAL A 46 -26.39 15.80 4.47
N LYS A 47 -25.36 16.60 4.18
CA LYS A 47 -24.10 16.10 3.59
C LYS A 47 -23.23 15.56 4.72
N TYR A 48 -23.08 14.25 4.79
CA TYR A 48 -22.09 13.63 5.66
C TYR A 48 -20.75 13.56 4.92
N GLU A 49 -19.76 14.25 5.44
CA GLU A 49 -18.38 14.14 4.98
C GLU A 49 -17.57 13.43 6.05
N THR A 50 -16.96 12.29 5.71
CA THR A 50 -15.92 11.71 6.55
C THR A 50 -14.67 12.58 6.36
N PRO A 51 -14.20 13.35 7.36
CA PRO A 51 -13.11 14.32 7.15
C PRO A 51 -11.72 13.68 6.89
N SER A 52 -11.65 12.37 6.63
CA SER A 52 -10.55 11.57 7.18
C SER A 52 -10.06 10.42 6.27
N LYS A 53 -10.22 10.46 4.94
CA LYS A 53 -9.42 9.53 4.10
C LYS A 53 -7.92 9.68 4.42
N ALA A 54 -7.47 10.91 4.66
CA ALA A 54 -6.13 11.22 5.16
C ALA A 54 -5.88 10.73 6.60
N LYS A 55 -6.82 10.93 7.54
CA LYS A 55 -6.65 10.46 8.94
C LYS A 55 -6.72 8.94 9.07
N LEU A 56 -7.50 8.28 8.23
CA LEU A 56 -7.55 6.83 8.08
C LEU A 56 -6.24 6.30 7.49
N ALA A 57 -5.65 7.00 6.51
CA ALA A 57 -4.32 6.67 6.00
C ALA A 57 -3.23 6.86 7.08
N LEU A 58 -3.29 7.95 7.85
CA LEU A 58 -2.41 8.20 9.00
C LEU A 58 -2.57 7.13 10.09
N LEU A 59 -3.80 6.75 10.45
CA LEU A 59 -4.06 5.70 11.43
C LEU A 59 -3.56 4.34 10.94
N LYS A 60 -3.75 4.03 9.65
CA LYS A 60 -3.19 2.84 9.03
C LYS A 60 -1.67 2.87 9.10
N ALA A 61 -1.02 3.96 8.66
CA ALA A 61 0.43 4.12 8.74
C ALA A 61 0.97 4.03 10.17
N GLN A 62 0.23 4.54 11.17
CA GLN A 62 0.59 4.45 12.59
C GLN A 62 0.35 3.05 13.19
N SER A 63 -0.47 2.22 12.54
CA SER A 63 -0.73 0.82 12.90
C SER A 63 0.13 -0.20 12.14
N VAL A 64 0.88 0.22 11.11
CA VAL A 64 1.78 -0.68 10.38
C VAL A 64 2.90 -1.10 11.34
N PRO A 65 3.10 -2.41 11.58
CA PRO A 65 4.14 -2.87 12.48
C PRO A 65 5.54 -2.38 12.05
N ARG A 66 6.44 -2.22 13.02
CA ARG A 66 7.82 -1.74 12.77
C ARG A 66 8.50 -2.54 11.66
N GLU A 67 8.38 -3.86 11.67
CA GLU A 67 9.03 -4.74 10.70
C GLU A 67 8.48 -4.60 9.28
N TYR A 68 7.21 -4.21 9.13
CA TYR A 68 6.61 -3.99 7.81
C TYR A 68 7.16 -2.71 7.18
N THR A 69 7.35 -1.69 8.00
CA THR A 69 8.00 -0.43 7.58
C THR A 69 9.48 -0.66 7.28
N ALA A 70 10.17 -1.47 8.09
CA ALA A 70 11.56 -1.83 7.87
C ALA A 70 11.74 -2.62 6.57
N ALA A 71 10.94 -3.67 6.36
CA ALA A 71 10.97 -4.48 5.16
C ALA A 71 10.71 -3.63 3.89
N LEU A 72 9.75 -2.69 3.94
CA LEU A 72 9.49 -1.80 2.80
C LEU A 72 10.72 -0.94 2.47
N LYS A 73 11.35 -0.33 3.49
CA LYS A 73 12.56 0.49 3.28
C LYS A 73 13.74 -0.34 2.74
N THR A 74 13.93 -1.55 3.25
CA THR A 74 14.96 -2.45 2.74
C THR A 74 14.67 -2.86 1.29
N ALA A 75 13.41 -3.11 0.95
CA ALA A 75 12.99 -3.40 -0.42
C ALA A 75 13.25 -2.22 -1.37
N GLU A 76 12.98 -0.99 -0.93
CA GLU A 76 13.32 0.25 -1.65
C GLU A 76 14.83 0.33 -1.91
N LEU A 77 15.67 0.07 -0.90
CA LEU A 77 17.13 0.08 -1.04
C LEU A 77 17.64 -0.98 -2.02
N TYR A 78 17.12 -2.21 -1.97
CA TYR A 78 17.51 -3.26 -2.90
C TYR A 78 17.10 -2.95 -4.35
N SER A 79 15.92 -2.36 -4.54
CA SER A 79 15.52 -1.88 -5.86
C SER A 79 16.42 -0.75 -6.35
N ASP A 80 16.65 0.27 -5.52
CA ASP A 80 17.31 1.51 -5.94
C ASP A 80 18.83 1.35 -6.13
N MET A 81 19.47 0.54 -5.30
CA MET A 81 20.92 0.36 -5.31
C MET A 81 21.37 -0.85 -6.12
N MET A 82 20.65 -1.96 -5.99
CA MET A 82 21.03 -3.24 -6.60
C MET A 82 20.19 -3.59 -7.83
N HIS A 83 19.13 -2.82 -8.12
CA HIS A 83 18.27 -3.03 -9.29
C HIS A 83 17.70 -4.44 -9.36
N MET A 84 17.48 -5.06 -8.20
CA MET A 84 17.01 -6.44 -8.11
C MET A 84 15.59 -6.59 -8.65
N SER A 85 15.25 -7.81 -9.06
CA SER A 85 13.88 -8.15 -9.43
C SER A 85 12.95 -8.20 -8.23
N LYS A 86 11.65 -8.17 -8.51
CA LYS A 86 10.61 -8.31 -7.47
C LYS A 86 10.76 -9.61 -6.68
N ALA A 87 11.07 -10.72 -7.36
CA ALA A 87 11.25 -12.03 -6.74
C ALA A 87 12.54 -12.07 -5.91
N GLY A 88 13.65 -11.57 -6.47
CA GLY A 88 14.93 -11.49 -5.77
C GLY A 88 14.85 -10.66 -4.48
N ILE A 89 14.17 -9.51 -4.53
CA ILE A 89 13.94 -8.69 -3.33
C ILE A 89 13.13 -9.45 -2.29
N TYR A 90 12.04 -10.11 -2.69
CA TYR A 90 11.23 -10.90 -1.75
C TYR A 90 12.07 -11.99 -1.07
N ASP A 91 12.86 -12.73 -1.85
CA ASP A 91 13.70 -13.81 -1.34
C ASP A 91 14.74 -13.28 -0.34
N GLN A 92 15.38 -12.14 -0.62
CA GLN A 92 16.32 -11.51 0.33
C GLN A 92 15.64 -11.07 1.62
N LEU A 93 14.43 -10.53 1.53
CA LEU A 93 13.68 -10.07 2.71
C LEU A 93 13.32 -11.24 3.64
N VAL A 94 12.99 -12.42 3.11
CA VAL A 94 12.58 -13.59 3.91
C VAL A 94 13.72 -14.54 4.24
N SER A 95 14.87 -14.42 3.58
CA SER A 95 16.01 -15.30 3.77
C SER A 95 16.52 -15.26 5.20
N GLU A 96 16.70 -16.44 5.80
CA GLU A 96 17.29 -16.60 7.15
C GLU A 96 18.74 -16.07 7.21
N TYR A 97 19.43 -16.06 6.07
CA TYR A 97 20.78 -15.55 5.90
C TYR A 97 20.83 -14.09 5.40
N GLY A 98 19.68 -13.53 5.05
CA GLY A 98 19.52 -12.14 4.63
C GLY A 98 18.89 -11.30 5.74
N GLU A 99 17.73 -10.73 5.47
CA GLU A 99 17.05 -9.83 6.41
C GLU A 99 16.18 -10.54 7.45
N ASN A 100 15.76 -11.78 7.13
CA ASN A 100 14.93 -12.63 7.98
C ASN A 100 13.66 -11.93 8.51
N PHE A 101 13.03 -11.09 7.69
CA PHE A 101 11.75 -10.49 8.02
C PHE A 101 10.65 -11.56 8.00
N PRO A 102 9.60 -11.43 8.83
CA PRO A 102 8.41 -12.27 8.71
C PRO A 102 7.83 -12.17 7.29
N THR A 103 7.37 -13.30 6.76
CA THR A 103 6.80 -13.38 5.39
C THR A 103 5.70 -12.36 5.15
N ALA A 104 4.87 -12.06 6.16
CA ALA A 104 3.82 -11.06 6.06
C ALA A 104 4.36 -9.62 5.92
N ALA A 105 5.50 -9.30 6.54
CA ALA A 105 6.19 -8.02 6.40
C ALA A 105 6.84 -7.89 5.02
N ALA A 106 7.51 -8.95 4.54
CA ALA A 106 8.09 -8.99 3.20
C ALA A 106 7.02 -8.87 2.10
N GLN A 107 5.90 -9.59 2.24
CA GLN A 107 4.79 -9.48 1.30
C GLN A 107 4.16 -8.08 1.32
N TYR A 108 4.05 -7.47 2.50
CA TYR A 108 3.62 -6.07 2.61
C TYR A 108 4.58 -5.15 1.88
N ALA A 109 5.90 -5.31 2.04
CA ALA A 109 6.91 -4.52 1.33
C ALA A 109 6.70 -4.61 -0.18
N ILE A 110 6.68 -5.82 -0.74
CA ILE A 110 6.51 -6.06 -2.17
C ILE A 110 5.19 -5.49 -2.73
N ASN A 111 4.10 -5.54 -1.95
CA ASN A 111 2.80 -5.02 -2.38
C ASN A 111 2.72 -3.48 -2.35
N ASN A 112 3.54 -2.82 -1.54
CA ASN A 112 3.53 -1.37 -1.39
C ASN A 112 4.70 -0.69 -2.10
N LEU A 113 5.69 -1.47 -2.55
CA LEU A 113 6.82 -0.99 -3.31
C LEU A 113 6.37 -0.51 -4.69
N LYS A 114 6.79 0.71 -5.04
CA LYS A 114 6.45 1.37 -6.31
C LYS A 114 7.71 1.47 -7.17
N VAL A 115 7.93 0.45 -7.97
CA VAL A 115 9.14 0.30 -8.78
C VAL A 115 8.74 0.00 -10.22
N ASP A 116 9.51 0.56 -11.15
CA ASP A 116 9.46 0.16 -12.55
C ASP A 116 10.43 -1.01 -12.75
N TRP A 117 9.89 -2.23 -12.67
CA TRP A 117 10.67 -3.46 -12.74
C TRP A 117 11.40 -3.65 -14.07
N LYS A 118 10.87 -3.07 -15.15
CA LYS A 118 11.54 -3.08 -16.46
C LYS A 118 12.80 -2.23 -16.45
N GLN A 119 12.78 -1.11 -15.72
CA GLN A 119 13.96 -0.26 -15.54
C GLN A 119 15.00 -0.93 -14.65
N ASN A 120 14.59 -1.66 -13.61
CA ASN A 120 15.52 -2.47 -12.84
C ASN A 120 16.19 -3.53 -13.72
N ALA A 121 15.40 -4.28 -14.50
CA ALA A 121 15.95 -5.28 -15.42
C ALA A 121 16.95 -4.68 -16.42
N LEU A 122 16.63 -3.53 -17.01
CA LEU A 122 17.52 -2.82 -17.93
C LEU A 122 18.85 -2.43 -17.26
N LYS A 123 18.81 -1.89 -16.05
CA LYS A 123 20.04 -1.51 -15.34
C LYS A 123 20.89 -2.71 -14.92
N SER A 124 20.25 -3.82 -14.55
CA SER A 124 20.95 -5.08 -14.29
C SER A 124 21.59 -5.62 -15.57
N ALA A 125 20.87 -5.58 -16.70
CA ALA A 125 21.39 -5.96 -18.01
C ALA A 125 22.61 -5.11 -18.40
N GLN A 126 22.53 -3.79 -18.25
CA GLN A 126 23.64 -2.86 -18.49
C GLN A 126 24.85 -3.21 -17.63
N SER A 127 24.63 -3.53 -16.35
CA SER A 127 25.71 -3.94 -15.45
C SER A 127 26.40 -5.23 -15.92
N TYR A 128 25.64 -6.24 -16.37
CA TYR A 128 26.23 -7.46 -16.92
C TYR A 128 26.97 -7.22 -18.24
N ALA A 129 26.42 -6.39 -19.13
CA ALA A 129 27.07 -6.03 -20.38
C ALA A 129 28.39 -5.28 -20.13
N GLU A 130 28.39 -4.26 -19.27
CA GLU A 130 29.54 -3.38 -19.05
C GLU A 130 30.61 -4.01 -18.15
N LEU A 131 30.22 -4.70 -17.09
CA LEU A 131 31.15 -5.20 -16.08
C LEU A 131 31.61 -6.63 -16.35
N MET A 132 30.76 -7.44 -16.99
CA MET A 132 31.03 -8.85 -17.24
C MET A 132 31.23 -9.18 -18.73
N ASN A 133 30.98 -8.23 -19.65
CA ASN A 133 31.10 -8.42 -21.10
C ASN A 133 30.29 -9.62 -21.62
N MET A 134 29.14 -9.87 -20.99
CA MET A 134 28.25 -10.97 -21.36
C MET A 134 27.52 -10.64 -22.66
N SER A 135 27.18 -11.67 -23.44
CA SER A 135 26.33 -11.52 -24.62
C SER A 135 24.86 -11.32 -24.25
N ASP A 136 24.06 -10.74 -25.14
CA ASP A 136 22.62 -10.52 -24.92
C ASP A 136 21.87 -11.80 -24.51
N ALA A 137 22.24 -12.95 -25.10
CA ALA A 137 21.64 -14.24 -24.76
C ALA A 137 21.98 -14.67 -23.32
N GLU A 138 23.26 -14.55 -22.92
CA GLU A 138 23.69 -14.86 -21.55
C GLU A 138 23.06 -13.91 -20.52
N ILE A 139 22.90 -12.62 -20.88
CA ILE A 139 22.23 -11.64 -20.04
C ILE A 139 20.75 -12.00 -19.88
N TYR A 140 20.06 -12.34 -20.97
CA TYR A 140 18.66 -12.77 -20.90
C TYR A 140 18.48 -14.00 -19.98
N ASP A 141 19.34 -15.01 -20.17
CA ASP A 141 19.33 -16.23 -19.36
C ASP A 141 19.60 -15.91 -17.89
N GLN A 142 20.57 -15.02 -17.61
CA GLN A 142 20.90 -14.60 -16.24
C GLN A 142 19.77 -13.81 -15.57
N LEU A 143 19.10 -12.93 -16.32
CA LEU A 143 17.97 -12.14 -15.81
C LEU A 143 16.78 -13.03 -15.45
N THR A 144 16.51 -14.09 -16.24
CA THR A 144 15.35 -14.96 -16.06
C THR A 144 15.61 -16.20 -15.19
N SER A 145 16.88 -16.54 -14.97
CA SER A 145 17.28 -17.74 -14.22
C SER A 145 16.70 -17.80 -12.81
N GLU A 146 16.22 -18.99 -12.41
CA GLU A 146 15.78 -19.30 -11.05
C GLU A 146 16.91 -19.22 -10.00
N TYR A 147 18.17 -19.23 -10.45
CA TYR A 147 19.34 -19.05 -9.58
C TYR A 147 20.03 -17.69 -9.81
N GLY A 148 19.54 -16.91 -10.77
CA GLY A 148 20.02 -15.57 -11.10
C GLY A 148 19.08 -14.50 -10.56
N GLU A 149 18.73 -13.56 -11.43
CA GLU A 149 17.99 -12.37 -11.00
C GLU A 149 16.47 -12.58 -10.87
N LYS A 150 15.90 -13.63 -11.49
CA LYS A 150 14.46 -13.97 -11.43
C LYS A 150 13.51 -12.85 -11.89
N PHE A 151 13.93 -12.03 -12.85
CA PHE A 151 13.01 -11.17 -13.59
C PHE A 151 12.01 -12.00 -14.37
N THR A 152 10.83 -11.42 -14.63
CA THR A 152 9.90 -12.04 -15.58
C THR A 152 10.48 -11.98 -17.00
N GLU A 153 10.11 -12.93 -17.85
CA GLU A 153 10.51 -12.93 -19.27
C GLU A 153 10.22 -11.59 -19.96
N ALA A 154 9.09 -10.95 -19.64
CA ALA A 154 8.72 -9.66 -20.22
C ALA A 154 9.60 -8.49 -19.75
N GLU A 155 10.15 -8.55 -18.53
CA GLU A 155 11.10 -7.56 -18.01
C GLU A 155 12.49 -7.78 -18.58
N ALA A 156 12.94 -9.04 -18.64
CA ALA A 156 14.20 -9.41 -19.26
C ALA A 156 14.22 -9.10 -20.76
N GLN A 157 13.16 -9.43 -21.50
CA GLN A 157 13.06 -9.09 -22.91
C GLN A 157 13.09 -7.58 -23.13
N TYR A 158 12.36 -6.82 -22.31
CA TYR A 158 12.43 -5.36 -22.37
C TYR A 158 13.87 -4.86 -22.13
N ALA A 159 14.60 -5.44 -21.18
CA ALA A 159 15.97 -5.07 -20.91
C ALA A 159 16.88 -5.30 -22.13
N ILE A 160 16.79 -6.48 -22.77
CA ILE A 160 17.57 -6.80 -23.98
C ILE A 160 17.20 -5.89 -25.15
N ASP A 161 15.91 -5.61 -25.36
CA ASP A 161 15.45 -4.75 -26.45
C ASP A 161 15.97 -3.29 -26.33
N HIS A 162 16.43 -2.88 -25.15
CA HIS A 162 16.87 -1.52 -24.83
C HIS A 162 18.32 -1.43 -24.32
N LEU A 163 19.09 -2.53 -24.43
CA LEU A 163 20.50 -2.62 -24.05
C LEU A 163 21.40 -1.93 -25.08
#